data_AF-A0A4Q2YQX3-F1
#
_entry.id   AF-A0A4Q2YQX3-F1
#
_cell.length_a   1.000
_cell.length_b   1.000
_cell.length_c   1.000
_cell.angle_alpha   90.00
_cell.angle_beta   90.00
_cell.angle_gamma   90.00
#
_symmetry.space_group_name_H-M   'P 1'
#
loop_
_entity.id
_entity.type
_entity.pdbx_description
1 polymer ?
#
loop_
_entity_poly.entity_id
_entity_poly.type
_entity_poly.pdbx_seq_one_letter_code
_entity_poly.pdbx_strand_id
1 'polypeptide(L)'
;MAGGAARAVFEGQELRAPSDVDYFSPCLEAANLVTSVAKRFTTVKKDETGNNKTITLLAEFKTPWQIQKPVPFKFQIIRSGYYENIGELFRSFDFTICQFATDGHHVIYTEQAERDLASKTLSYEPDYPIGHSRVERLLKYVNRGFTPAPGVLSKSLTEPRGGEASLTNGRIFVSHGY
;
A
#
# COMPACT_ATOMS: atom_id res chain seq x y z
N MET A 1 -10.25 -3.96 -4.49
CA MET A 1 -9.21 -2.95 -4.20
C MET A 1 -8.94 -2.97 -2.70
N ALA A 2 -7.71 -2.74 -2.24
CA ALA A 2 -7.42 -2.62 -0.81
C ALA A 2 -6.33 -1.58 -0.51
N GLY A 3 -6.01 -1.37 0.76
CA GLY A 3 -4.96 -0.46 1.18
C GLY A 3 -5.42 1.00 1.27
N GLY A 4 -4.48 1.91 1.05
CA GLY A 4 -4.71 3.36 1.18
C GLY A 4 -5.77 3.92 0.23
N ALA A 5 -5.92 3.33 -0.96
CA ALA A 5 -6.96 3.74 -1.92
C ALA A 5 -8.37 3.37 -1.43
N ALA A 6 -8.54 2.17 -0.84
CA ALA A 6 -9.82 1.77 -0.24
C ALA A 6 -10.15 2.61 1.00
N ARG A 7 -9.14 2.96 1.80
CA ARG A 7 -9.32 3.91 2.90
C ARG A 7 -9.75 5.30 2.43
N ALA A 8 -9.17 5.81 1.35
CA ALA A 8 -9.56 7.12 0.82
C ALA A 8 -11.05 7.16 0.42
N VAL A 9 -11.56 6.06 -0.17
CA VAL A 9 -12.99 5.89 -0.44
C VAL A 9 -13.82 5.93 0.85
N PHE A 10 -13.38 5.22 1.90
CA PHE A 10 -14.04 5.27 3.22
C PHE A 10 -14.07 6.67 3.83
N GLU A 11 -12.97 7.42 3.72
CA GLU A 11 -12.85 8.80 4.24
C GLU A 11 -13.68 9.81 3.43
N GLY A 12 -14.41 9.39 2.39
CA GLY A 12 -15.13 10.29 1.48
C GLY A 12 -14.19 11.20 0.68
N GLN A 13 -12.90 10.85 0.61
CA GLN A 13 -11.94 11.57 -0.20
C GLN A 13 -12.12 11.09 -1.64
N GLU A 14 -12.83 11.89 -2.46
CA GLU A 14 -12.82 11.71 -3.91
C GLU A 14 -11.36 11.55 -4.35
N LEU A 15 -11.07 10.44 -5.04
CA LEU A 15 -9.74 9.98 -5.50
C LEU A 15 -8.74 11.13 -5.62
N ARG A 16 -8.14 11.53 -4.50
CA ARG A 16 -7.11 12.57 -4.50
C ARG A 16 -5.91 11.92 -5.18
N ALA A 17 -5.70 12.22 -6.45
CA ALA A 17 -4.56 11.71 -7.20
C ALA A 17 -3.25 12.04 -6.45
N PRO A 18 -2.24 11.13 -6.37
CA PRO A 18 -2.11 9.81 -6.98
C PRO A 18 -1.80 8.74 -5.90
N SER A 19 -2.77 8.26 -5.13
CA SER A 19 -2.52 7.01 -4.40
C SER A 19 -2.54 5.85 -5.38
N ASP A 20 -1.54 4.98 -5.31
CA ASP A 20 -1.54 3.70 -6.02
C ASP A 20 -2.85 2.96 -5.73
N VAL A 21 -3.53 2.51 -6.79
CA VAL A 21 -4.74 1.69 -6.69
C VAL A 21 -4.30 0.24 -6.71
N ASP A 22 -4.30 -0.38 -5.53
CA ASP A 22 -3.91 -1.76 -5.36
C ASP A 22 -5.12 -2.70 -5.53
N TYR A 23 -5.09 -3.49 -6.60
CA TYR A 23 -6.03 -4.56 -6.86
C TYR A 23 -5.40 -5.90 -6.49
N PHE A 24 -5.96 -6.56 -5.48
CA PHE A 24 -5.56 -7.90 -5.05
C PHE A 24 -6.47 -8.91 -5.73
N SER A 25 -5.88 -9.78 -6.57
CA SER A 25 -6.63 -10.77 -7.31
C SER A 25 -6.71 -12.09 -6.54
N PRO A 26 -7.86 -12.80 -6.53
CA PRO A 26 -7.96 -14.12 -5.90
C PRO A 26 -7.25 -15.22 -6.69
N CYS A 27 -7.01 -15.02 -7.99
CA CYS A 27 -6.34 -15.99 -8.84
C CYS A 27 -5.69 -15.33 -10.08
N LEU A 28 -4.91 -16.11 -10.84
CA LEU A 28 -4.25 -15.63 -12.05
C LEU A 28 -5.25 -15.25 -13.15
N GLU A 29 -6.33 -16.02 -13.30
CA GLU A 29 -7.35 -15.79 -14.31
C GLU A 29 -8.06 -14.44 -14.09
N ALA A 30 -8.51 -14.18 -12.86
CA ALA A 30 -9.10 -12.89 -12.48
C ALA A 30 -8.10 -11.74 -12.68
N ALA A 31 -6.82 -11.94 -12.39
CA ALA A 31 -5.79 -10.92 -12.59
C ALA A 31 -5.65 -10.58 -14.08
N ASN A 32 -5.64 -11.58 -14.95
CA ASN A 32 -5.54 -11.40 -16.40
C ASN A 32 -6.79 -10.74 -16.99
N LEU A 33 -7.98 -11.11 -16.50
CA LEU A 33 -9.23 -10.48 -16.88
C LEU A 33 -9.22 -8.98 -16.53
N VAL A 34 -8.88 -8.65 -15.28
CA VAL A 34 -8.81 -7.26 -14.82
C VAL A 34 -7.76 -6.46 -15.58
N THR A 35 -6.60 -7.07 -15.88
CA THR A 35 -5.58 -6.44 -16.72
C THR A 35 -6.12 -6.10 -18.11
N SER A 36 -6.84 -7.03 -18.74
CA SER A 36 -7.41 -6.84 -20.08
C SER A 36 -8.50 -5.76 -20.09
N VAL A 37 -9.35 -5.75 -19.07
CA VAL A 37 -10.36 -4.70 -18.87
C VAL A 37 -9.69 -3.35 -18.66
N ALA A 38 -8.71 -3.25 -17.75
CA ALA A 38 -7.99 -2.00 -17.48
C ALA A 38 -7.33 -1.43 -18.74
N LYS A 39 -6.66 -2.27 -19.54
CA LYS A 39 -6.04 -1.88 -20.82
C LYS A 39 -7.04 -1.37 -21.86
N ARG A 40 -8.29 -1.83 -21.81
CA ARG A 40 -9.35 -1.36 -22.72
C ARG A 40 -9.81 0.06 -22.37
N PHE A 41 -9.96 0.35 -21.08
CA PHE A 41 -10.53 1.61 -20.59
C PHE A 41 -9.50 2.70 -20.28
N THR A 42 -8.22 2.36 -20.31
CA THR A 42 -7.13 3.29 -20.01
C THR A 42 -6.15 3.42 -21.17
N THR A 43 -5.39 4.50 -21.18
CA THR A 43 -4.15 4.61 -21.96
C THR A 43 -3.00 4.17 -21.06
N VAL A 44 -2.42 3.00 -21.33
CA VAL A 44 -1.27 2.48 -20.57
C VAL A 44 0.01 3.12 -21.10
N LYS A 45 0.67 3.92 -20.26
CA LYS A 45 1.97 4.55 -20.54
C LYS A 45 3.14 3.62 -20.28
N LYS A 46 3.00 2.73 -19.29
CA LYS A 46 4.02 1.76 -18.91
C LYS A 46 3.34 0.52 -18.33
N ASP A 47 3.84 -0.65 -18.73
CA ASP A 47 3.46 -1.95 -18.19
C ASP A 47 4.74 -2.62 -17.68
N GLU A 48 4.81 -2.83 -16.37
CA GLU A 48 5.91 -3.54 -15.73
C GLU A 48 5.38 -4.74 -14.98
N THR A 49 5.88 -5.93 -15.32
CA THR A 49 5.73 -7.10 -14.45
C THR A 49 6.96 -7.17 -13.57
N GLY A 50 6.81 -6.77 -12.29
CA GLY A 50 7.90 -6.84 -11.33
C GLY A 50 8.25 -8.27 -10.91
N ASN A 51 9.44 -8.45 -10.34
CA ASN A 51 9.91 -9.74 -9.80
C ASN A 51 8.95 -10.36 -8.78
N ASN A 52 8.12 -9.54 -8.12
CA ASN A 52 7.13 -9.95 -7.12
C ASN A 52 5.77 -10.36 -7.72
N LYS A 53 5.68 -10.69 -9.02
CA LYS A 53 4.44 -11.05 -9.73
C LYS A 53 3.38 -9.94 -9.80
N THR A 54 3.68 -8.71 -9.39
CA THR A 54 2.78 -7.56 -9.54
C THR A 54 2.85 -7.00 -10.95
N ILE A 55 1.71 -6.74 -11.58
CA ILE A 55 1.63 -5.91 -12.79
C ILE A 55 1.39 -4.48 -12.35
N THR A 56 2.22 -3.56 -12.80
CA THR A 56 1.98 -2.12 -12.62
C THR A 56 1.60 -1.51 -13.95
N LEU A 57 0.39 -0.94 -14.02
CA LEU A 57 -0.10 -0.17 -15.13
C LEU A 57 -0.09 1.31 -14.75
N LEU A 58 0.78 2.09 -15.39
CA LEU A 58 0.67 3.54 -15.34
C LEU A 58 -0.35 3.97 -16.38
N ALA A 59 -1.52 4.42 -15.92
CA ALA A 59 -2.72 4.56 -16.73
C ALA A 59 -3.30 5.97 -16.65
N GLU A 60 -3.96 6.39 -17.72
CA GLU A 60 -4.84 7.55 -17.75
C GLU A 60 -6.24 7.09 -18.18
N PHE A 61 -7.28 7.50 -17.46
CA PHE A 61 -8.66 7.19 -17.86
C PHE A 61 -8.99 7.88 -19.18
N LYS A 62 -9.57 7.10 -20.11
CA LYS A 62 -10.22 7.66 -21.30
C LYS A 62 -11.57 8.19 -20.87
N THR A 63 -11.69 9.49 -20.59
CA THR A 63 -13.00 10.09 -20.34
C THR A 63 -13.78 10.14 -21.67
N PRO A 64 -15.03 9.65 -21.73
CA PRO A 64 -15.87 9.75 -22.93
C PRO A 64 -16.21 11.21 -23.29
N TRP A 65 -16.18 12.09 -22.28
CA TRP A 65 -16.47 13.50 -22.39
C TRP A 65 -15.18 14.29 -22.20
N GLN A 66 -14.75 14.93 -23.27
CA GLN A 66 -13.45 15.56 -23.52
C GLN A 66 -13.19 16.84 -22.69
N ILE A 67 -13.64 16.90 -21.43
CA ILE A 67 -13.73 18.15 -20.65
C ILE A 67 -12.79 18.18 -19.43
N GLN A 68 -12.14 17.07 -19.05
CA GLN A 68 -11.11 17.10 -18.00
C GLN A 68 -9.78 16.56 -18.53
N LYS A 69 -8.68 17.19 -18.10
CA LYS A 69 -7.33 16.68 -18.35
C LYS A 69 -7.27 15.22 -17.92
N PRO A 70 -6.60 14.34 -18.68
CA PRO A 70 -6.39 12.96 -18.26
C PRO A 70 -5.78 12.94 -16.85
N VAL A 71 -6.41 12.19 -15.93
CA VAL A 71 -5.88 12.02 -14.57
C VAL A 71 -4.95 10.82 -14.59
N PRO A 72 -3.63 11.00 -14.40
CA PRO A 72 -2.71 9.89 -14.30
C PRO A 72 -2.95 9.16 -12.98
N PHE A 73 -3.07 7.84 -13.04
CA PHE A 73 -3.11 6.99 -11.87
C PHE A 73 -2.25 5.75 -12.09
N LYS A 74 -1.69 5.24 -10.99
CA LYS A 74 -0.93 4.01 -10.97
C LYS A 74 -1.85 2.88 -10.48
N PHE A 75 -2.14 1.93 -11.35
CA PHE A 75 -2.95 0.75 -11.04
C PHE A 75 -2.04 -0.46 -10.88
N GLN A 76 -2.05 -1.07 -9.70
CA GLN A 76 -1.20 -2.21 -9.38
C GLN A 76 -2.07 -3.45 -9.20
N ILE A 77 -1.86 -4.44 -10.06
CA ILE A 77 -2.52 -5.74 -9.99
C ILE A 77 -1.55 -6.67 -9.27
N ILE A 78 -1.83 -6.93 -8.01
CA ILE A 78 -0.99 -7.73 -7.12
C ILE A 78 -1.37 -9.19 -7.28
N ARG A 79 -0.39 -10.01 -7.68
CA ARG A 79 -0.52 -11.47 -7.82
C ARG A 79 0.32 -12.24 -6.81
N SER A 80 1.06 -11.55 -5.94
CA SER A 80 1.80 -12.16 -4.84
C SER A 80 0.86 -12.45 -3.68
N GLY A 81 0.68 -13.72 -3.35
CA GLY A 81 -0.26 -14.17 -2.33
C GLY A 81 -1.69 -14.14 -2.86
N TYR A 82 -2.21 -15.32 -3.22
CA TYR A 82 -3.65 -15.48 -3.33
C TYR A 82 -4.15 -15.69 -1.91
N TYR A 83 -4.68 -14.63 -1.31
CA TYR A 83 -5.21 -14.66 0.05
C TYR A 83 -6.54 -15.41 0.05
N GLU A 84 -6.70 -16.37 0.98
CA GLU A 84 -7.93 -17.18 1.05
C GLU A 84 -9.12 -16.35 1.53
N ASN A 85 -8.86 -15.33 2.34
CA ASN A 85 -9.86 -14.45 2.90
C ASN A 85 -9.31 -13.04 3.16
N ILE A 86 -10.23 -12.11 3.46
CA ILE A 86 -9.88 -10.71 3.69
C ILE A 86 -8.97 -10.51 4.92
N GLY A 87 -9.08 -11.38 5.94
CA GLY A 87 -8.24 -11.30 7.13
C GLY A 87 -6.77 -11.57 6.82
N GLU A 88 -6.48 -12.54 5.95
CA GLU A 88 -5.11 -12.80 5.48
C GLU A 88 -4.54 -11.63 4.68
N LEU A 89 -5.36 -11.04 3.81
CA LEU A 89 -4.97 -9.82 3.09
C LEU A 89 -4.66 -8.68 4.07
N PHE A 90 -5.46 -8.51 5.11
CA PHE A 90 -5.22 -7.46 6.10
C PHE A 90 -3.95 -7.67 6.93
N ARG A 91 -3.60 -8.92 7.25
CA ARG A 91 -2.32 -9.27 7.89
C ARG A 91 -1.11 -9.03 6.99
N SER A 92 -1.32 -8.91 5.67
CA SER A 92 -0.25 -8.58 4.73
C SER A 92 0.08 -7.09 4.66
N PHE A 93 -0.63 -6.22 5.39
CA PHE A 93 -0.32 -4.80 5.46
C PHE A 93 0.58 -4.50 6.66
N ASP A 94 1.43 -3.49 6.53
CA ASP A 94 2.36 -3.09 7.57
C ASP A 94 1.71 -2.30 8.71
N PHE A 95 0.70 -1.47 8.40
CA PHE A 95 -0.05 -0.64 9.34
C PHE A 95 -1.54 -0.98 9.32
N THR A 96 -2.17 -0.92 10.50
CA THR A 96 -3.61 -1.12 10.69
C THR A 96 -4.45 -0.16 9.84
N ILE A 97 -4.02 1.09 9.70
CA ILE A 97 -4.69 2.11 8.87
C ILE A 97 -4.66 1.80 7.36
N CYS A 98 -4.06 0.69 6.92
CA CYS A 98 -4.14 0.20 5.55
C CYS A 98 -5.13 -0.98 5.39
N GLN A 99 -5.72 -1.48 6.47
CA GLN A 99 -6.64 -2.63 6.48
C GLN A 99 -8.05 -2.23 6.08
N PHE A 100 -8.16 -1.65 4.89
CA PHE A 100 -9.40 -1.31 4.22
C PHE A 100 -9.42 -2.02 2.87
N ALA A 101 -10.57 -2.53 2.47
CA ALA A 101 -10.81 -3.13 1.17
C ALA A 101 -12.19 -2.77 0.66
N THR A 102 -12.37 -2.83 -0.65
CA THR A 102 -13.67 -2.63 -1.29
C THR A 102 -13.77 -3.43 -2.59
N ASP A 103 -14.98 -3.92 -2.85
CA ASP A 103 -15.41 -4.53 -4.11
C ASP A 103 -16.07 -3.50 -5.06
N GLY A 104 -16.16 -2.23 -4.65
CA GLY A 104 -16.87 -1.17 -5.36
C GLY A 104 -18.31 -0.93 -4.90
N HIS A 105 -18.86 -1.82 -4.08
CA HIS A 105 -20.20 -1.69 -3.49
C HIS A 105 -20.14 -1.50 -1.98
N HIS A 106 -19.25 -2.21 -1.31
CA HIS A 106 -19.06 -2.18 0.13
C HIS A 106 -17.60 -1.88 0.47
N VAL A 107 -17.38 -1.26 1.63
CA VAL A 107 -16.06 -1.13 2.22
C VAL A 107 -15.97 -2.09 3.41
N ILE A 108 -14.94 -2.92 3.41
CA ILE A 108 -14.62 -3.88 4.46
C ILE A 108 -13.37 -3.37 5.17
N TYR A 109 -13.35 -3.42 6.49
CA TYR A 109 -12.23 -2.97 7.31
C TYR A 109 -12.19 -3.70 8.65
N THR A 110 -11.07 -3.63 9.36
CA THR A 110 -11.00 -4.10 10.76
C THR A 110 -11.43 -3.00 11.71
N GLU A 111 -12.04 -3.35 12.84
CA GLU A 111 -12.40 -2.35 13.86
C GLU A 111 -11.19 -1.54 14.34
N GLN A 112 -10.01 -2.18 14.41
CA GLN A 112 -8.79 -1.50 14.81
C GLN A 112 -8.38 -0.45 13.78
N ALA A 113 -8.51 -0.74 12.48
CA ALA A 113 -8.21 0.20 11.42
C ALA A 113 -9.12 1.44 11.47
N GLU A 114 -10.41 1.25 11.77
CA GLU A 114 -11.35 2.36 11.97
C GLU A 114 -10.98 3.21 13.19
N ARG A 115 -10.72 2.57 14.35
CA ARG A 115 -10.31 3.28 15.58
C ARG A 115 -9.01 4.05 15.42
N ASP A 116 -8.02 3.45 14.77
CA ASP A 116 -6.73 4.07 14.50
C ASP A 116 -6.88 5.22 13.49
N LEU A 117 -7.72 5.07 12.47
CA LEU A 117 -8.04 6.14 11.54
C LEU A 117 -8.73 7.32 12.23
N ALA A 118 -9.77 7.06 13.02
CA ALA A 118 -10.54 8.09 13.72
C ALA A 118 -9.68 8.87 14.74
N SER A 119 -8.79 8.18 15.44
CA SER A 119 -7.87 8.79 16.42
C SER A 119 -6.58 9.36 15.80
N LYS A 120 -6.40 9.20 14.48
CA LYS A 120 -5.13 9.47 13.77
C LYS A 120 -3.93 8.78 14.41
N THR A 121 -4.14 7.56 14.91
CA THR A 121 -3.11 6.71 15.48
C THR A 121 -2.50 5.83 14.39
N LEU A 122 -1.18 5.65 14.42
CA LEU A 122 -0.45 4.80 13.49
C LEU A 122 0.11 3.60 14.24
N SER A 123 -0.53 2.44 14.07
CA SER A 123 -0.17 1.17 14.71
C SER A 123 0.33 0.17 13.68
N TYR A 124 1.31 -0.65 14.05
CA TYR A 124 1.75 -1.77 13.23
C TYR A 124 0.76 -2.92 13.29
N GLU A 125 0.58 -3.60 12.16
CA GLU A 125 0.05 -4.96 12.13
C GLU A 125 1.06 -5.90 12.82
N PRO A 126 0.68 -6.59 13.91
CA PRO A 126 1.57 -7.47 14.67
C PRO A 126 2.24 -8.56 13.85
N ASP A 127 1.52 -9.16 12.90
CA ASP A 127 2.00 -10.33 12.16
C ASP A 127 2.85 -9.97 10.93
N TYR A 128 2.88 -8.69 10.54
CA TYR A 128 3.60 -8.27 9.35
C TYR A 128 5.11 -8.20 9.62
N PRO A 129 5.95 -8.83 8.77
CA PRO A 129 7.40 -8.88 8.96
C PRO A 129 8.02 -7.48 8.91
N ILE A 130 8.94 -7.19 9.83
CA ILE A 130 9.57 -5.87 9.89
C ILE A 130 10.57 -5.74 8.73
N GLY A 131 10.54 -4.60 8.04
CA GLY A 131 11.37 -4.37 6.86
C GLY A 131 11.60 -2.88 6.57
N HIS A 132 12.60 -2.56 5.76
CA HIS A 132 13.05 -1.19 5.49
C HIS A 132 11.94 -0.26 4.97
N SER A 133 11.04 -0.76 4.10
CA SER A 133 9.92 0.01 3.55
C SER A 133 8.89 0.45 4.62
N ARG A 134 8.87 -0.22 5.77
CA ARG A 134 7.97 0.09 6.90
C ARG A 134 8.34 1.42 7.57
N VAL A 135 9.61 1.78 7.61
CA VAL A 135 10.09 3.06 8.17
C VAL A 135 9.78 4.23 7.23
N GLU A 136 9.96 4.04 5.92
CA GLU A 136 9.58 5.06 4.93
C GLU A 136 8.08 5.32 4.96
N ARG A 137 7.28 4.25 5.03
CA ARG A 137 5.81 4.34 5.16
C ARG A 137 5.39 4.96 6.49
N LEU A 138 6.13 4.71 7.58
CA LEU A 138 5.92 5.41 8.87
C LEU A 138 6.02 6.93 8.68
N LEU A 139 7.16 7.41 8.16
CA LEU A 139 7.41 8.84 7.95
C LEU A 139 6.36 9.48 7.03
N LYS A 140 5.96 8.76 5.98
CA LYS A 140 4.87 9.18 5.08
C LYS A 140 3.56 9.43 5.83
N TYR A 141 3.16 8.54 6.74
CA TYR A 141 1.90 8.70 7.47
C TYR A 141 2.00 9.72 8.61
N VAL A 142 3.17 9.86 9.24
CA VAL A 142 3.43 10.97 10.18
C VAL A 142 3.26 12.31 9.48
N ASN A 143 3.82 12.49 8.27
CA ASN A 143 3.64 13.70 7.48
C ASN A 143 2.18 13.94 7.04
N ARG A 144 1.33 12.90 7.07
CA ARG A 144 -0.12 13.01 6.82
C ARG A 144 -0.92 13.32 8.11
N GLY A 145 -0.24 13.59 9.22
CA GLY A 145 -0.86 13.97 10.48
C GLY A 145 -1.23 12.81 11.39
N PHE A 146 -0.69 11.61 11.17
CA PHE A 146 -0.85 10.49 12.09
C PHE A 146 0.23 10.50 13.18
N THR A 147 -0.13 10.06 14.38
CA THR A 147 0.77 9.92 15.53
C THR A 147 1.11 8.45 15.75
N PRO A 148 2.40 8.05 15.80
CA PRO A 148 2.79 6.68 16.11
C PRO A 148 2.27 6.24 17.48
N ALA A 149 1.65 5.06 17.54
CA ALA A 149 1.24 4.46 18.80
C ALA A 149 2.47 4.16 19.70
N PRO A 150 2.29 4.03 21.03
CA PRO A 150 3.36 3.60 21.93
C PRO A 150 4.05 2.32 21.43
N GLY A 151 5.38 2.33 21.43
CA GLY A 151 6.19 1.19 20.99
C GLY A 151 6.40 1.07 19.48
N VAL A 152 5.71 1.86 18.64
CA VAL A 152 5.91 1.85 17.19
C VAL A 152 7.31 2.38 16.85
N LEU A 153 7.70 3.53 17.42
CA LEU A 153 9.01 4.12 17.18
C LEU A 153 10.16 3.25 17.68
N SER A 154 10.01 2.63 18.86
CA SER A 154 11.05 1.73 19.39
C SER A 154 11.24 0.53 18.47
N LYS A 155 10.15 -0.12 18.03
CA LYS A 155 10.19 -1.22 17.05
C LYS A 155 10.84 -0.82 15.73
N SER A 156 10.71 0.44 15.30
CA SER A 156 11.39 0.93 14.09
C SER A 156 12.89 1.17 14.26
N LEU A 157 13.36 1.46 15.49
CA LEU A 157 14.72 1.94 15.78
C LEU A 157 15.64 0.86 16.35
N THR A 158 15.10 -0.17 17.00
CA THR A 158 15.89 -1.20 17.70
C THR A 158 16.28 -2.38 16.82
N GLU A 159 15.87 -2.41 15.55
CA GLU A 159 16.08 -3.58 14.72
C GLU A 159 17.31 -3.46 13.82
N PRO A 160 18.09 -4.55 13.65
CA PRO A 160 19.25 -4.54 12.79
C PRO A 160 18.77 -4.18 11.37
N ARG A 161 19.25 -3.04 10.87
CA ARG A 161 19.31 -2.82 9.42
C ARG A 161 20.04 -4.02 8.85
N GLY A 162 19.61 -4.59 7.73
CA GLY A 162 20.26 -5.75 7.10
C GLY A 162 21.68 -5.44 6.62
N GLY A 163 22.61 -5.25 7.55
CA GLY A 163 23.99 -4.80 7.40
C GLY A 163 24.52 -4.45 8.79
N GLU A 164 25.56 -5.15 9.25
CA GLU A 164 26.17 -4.96 10.57
C GLU A 164 26.60 -3.50 10.78
N ALA A 165 25.78 -2.74 11.52
CA ALA A 165 26.18 -1.44 12.04
C ALA A 165 26.76 -1.64 13.44
N SER A 166 28.09 -1.66 13.56
CA SER A 166 28.74 -1.55 14.88
C SER A 166 28.91 -0.08 15.26
N LEU A 167 28.51 0.25 16.49
CA LEU A 167 28.73 1.56 17.10
C LEU A 167 30.09 1.57 17.81
N THR A 168 31.02 2.40 17.32
CA THR A 168 32.20 2.81 18.09
C THR A 168 32.34 4.33 18.05
N ASN A 169 32.43 4.95 19.23
CA ASN A 169 32.69 6.38 19.43
C ASN A 169 31.80 7.36 18.65
N GLY A 170 30.48 7.14 18.65
CA GLY A 170 29.50 8.14 18.21
C GLY A 170 29.53 8.47 16.71
N ARG A 171 30.16 7.65 15.88
CA ARG A 171 30.12 7.76 14.42
C ARG A 171 29.52 6.50 13.80
N ILE A 172 28.59 6.69 12.88
CA ILE A 172 27.94 5.60 12.13
C ILE A 172 28.83 5.28 10.93
N PHE A 173 29.35 4.06 10.86
CA PHE A 173 29.99 3.53 9.66
C PHE A 173 29.02 2.59 8.96
N VAL A 174 28.83 2.79 7.65
CA VAL A 174 28.05 1.88 6.80
C VAL A 174 29.02 1.24 5.82
N SER A 175 29.38 -0.02 6.05
CA SER A 175 30.07 -0.81 5.03
C SER A 175 29.02 -1.39 4.09
N HIS A 176 29.20 -1.17 2.78
CA HIS A 176 28.42 -1.85 1.75
C HIS A 176 29.18 -3.14 1.41
N GLY A 177 28.64 -4.29 1.81
CA GLY A 177 29.13 -5.58 1.35
C GLY A 177 28.82 -5.76 -0.14
N TYR A 178 29.83 -6.16 -0.91
CA TYR A 178 29.71 -6.52 -2.32
C TYR A 178 29.07 -7.90 -2.50
#